data_AF-A0A6L8F132-F1
#
_entry.id   AF-A0A6L8F132-F1
#
_cell.length_a   1.000
_cell.length_b   1.000
_cell.length_c   1.000
_cell.angle_alpha   90.00
_cell.angle_beta   90.00
_cell.angle_gamma   90.00
#
_symmetry.space_group_name_H-M   'P 1'
#
loop_
_entity.id
_entity.type
_entity.pdbx_description
1 polymer ?
#
loop_
_entity_poly.entity_id
_entity_poly.type
_entity_poly.pdbx_seq_one_letter_code
_entity_poly.pdbx_strand_id
1 'polypeptide(L)' 'MADYELDEIHRIRREISERFDHDAEKLGAYYRALDEEFRKAGYKFAELPPEKSETPKRSDKEAAD' A
#
# COMPACT_ATOMS: atom_id res chain seq x y z
N MET A 1 17.18 -14.39 8.17
CA MET A 1 17.07 -14.01 6.74
C MET A 1 15.77 -13.26 6.46
N ALA A 2 14.67 -13.52 7.19
CA ALA A 2 13.39 -12.84 6.98
C ALA A 2 13.39 -11.34 7.37
N ASP A 3 14.21 -10.92 8.34
CA ASP A 3 14.15 -9.55 8.87
C ASP A 3 14.60 -8.50 7.84
N TYR A 4 15.60 -8.83 7.01
CA TYR A 4 16.10 -7.93 5.96
C TYR A 4 15.09 -7.73 4.84
N GLU A 5 14.37 -8.78 4.43
CA GLU A 5 13.36 -8.71 3.36
C GLU A 5 12.16 -7.86 3.79
N LEU A 6 11.74 -8.01 5.06
CA LEU A 6 10.67 -7.19 5.64
C LEU A 6 11.10 -5.73 5.81
N ASP A 7 12.34 -5.48 6.23
CA ASP A 7 12.88 -4.13 6.37
C ASP A 7 12.95 -3.40 5.03
N GLU A 8 13.33 -4.09 3.97
CA GLU A 8 13.39 -3.51 2.63
C GLU A 8 11.97 -3.22 2.11
N ILE A 9 11.00 -4.11 2.35
CA ILE A 9 9.58 -3.84 2.04
C ILE A 9 9.09 -2.61 2.80
N HIS A 10 9.39 -2.48 4.09
CA HIS A 10 9.01 -1.32 4.90
C HIS A 10 9.69 -0.04 4.43
N ARG A 11 10.94 -0.11 4.00
CA ARG A 11 11.67 1.01 3.42
C ARG A 11 11.03 1.48 2.12
N ILE A 12 10.78 0.57 1.19
CA ILE A 12 10.13 0.88 -0.09
C ILE A 12 8.74 1.48 0.16
N ARG A 13 7.97 0.92 1.09
CA ARG A 13 6.64 1.44 1.44
C ARG A 13 6.70 2.85 2.03
N ARG A 14 7.70 3.15 2.87
CA ARG A 14 7.91 4.50 3.41
C ARG A 14 8.29 5.48 2.31
N GLU A 15 9.23 5.12 1.45
CA GLU A 15 9.66 5.96 0.34
C GLU A 15 8.51 6.29 -0.62
N ILE A 16 7.69 5.29 -0.95
CA ILE A 16 6.48 5.51 -1.74
C ILE A 16 5.52 6.44 -0.99
N SER A 17 5.30 6.19 0.31
CA SER A 17 4.38 7.04 1.10
C SER A 17 4.86 8.50 1.16
N GLU A 18 6.16 8.74 1.35
CA GLU A 18 6.75 10.09 1.35
C GLU A 18 6.56 10.80 0.01
N ARG A 19 6.71 10.10 -1.11
CA ARG A 19 6.45 10.67 -2.46
C ARG A 19 5.01 11.12 -2.66
N PHE A 20 4.06 10.56 -1.91
CA PHE A 20 2.64 10.88 -2.00
C PHE A 20 2.13 11.65 -0.76
N ASP A 21 3.02 12.30 0.02
CA ASP A 21 2.65 13.05 1.25
C ASP A 21 1.88 12.21 2.29
N HIS A 22 2.12 10.90 2.31
CA HIS A 22 1.35 9.91 3.09
C HIS A 22 -0.15 9.90 2.79
N ASP A 23 -0.56 10.42 1.62
CA ASP A 23 -1.94 10.47 1.18
C ASP A 23 -2.34 9.14 0.51
N ALA A 24 -3.14 8.36 1.25
CA ALA A 24 -3.61 7.06 0.80
C ALA A 24 -4.54 7.14 -0.44
N GLU A 25 -5.27 8.25 -0.62
CA GLU A 25 -6.15 8.42 -1.77
C GLU A 25 -5.33 8.67 -3.05
N LYS A 26 -4.33 9.55 -2.98
CA LYS A 26 -3.40 9.79 -4.10
C LYS A 26 -2.62 8.54 -4.46
N LEU A 27 -2.15 7.80 -3.45
CA LEU A 27 -1.44 6.54 -3.66
C LEU A 27 -2.35 5.48 -4.31
N GLY A 28 -3.60 5.36 -3.86
CA GLY A 28 -4.57 4.45 -4.45
C GLY A 28 -4.97 4.82 -5.88
N ALA A 29 -5.03 6.12 -6.20
CA ALA A 29 -5.25 6.59 -7.57
C ALA A 29 -4.06 6.27 -8.49
N TYR A 30 -2.83 6.43 -7.99
CA TYR A 30 -1.61 6.10 -8.73
C TYR A 30 -1.54 4.60 -9.09
N TYR A 31 -1.82 3.71 -8.14
CA TYR A 31 -1.82 2.27 -8.43
C TYR A 31 -2.93 1.85 -9.40
N ARG A 32 -4.11 2.49 -9.34
CA ARG A 32 -5.18 2.26 -10.31
C ARG A 32 -4.78 2.68 -11.72
N ALA A 33 -4.14 3.85 -11.87
CA ALA A 33 -3.64 4.32 -13.15
C ALA A 33 -2.57 3.37 -13.73
N LEU A 34 -1.65 2.90 -12.89
CA LEU A 34 -0.65 1.90 -13.30
C LEU A 34 -1.29 0.58 -13.75
N ASP A 35 -2.28 0.06 -13.00
CA ASP A 35 -2.98 -1.17 -13.40
C ASP A 35 -3.63 -1.02 -14.78
N GLU A 36 -4.28 0.12 -15.06
CA GLU A 36 -4.84 0.40 -16.38
C GLU A 36 -3.77 0.46 -17.49
N GLU A 37 -2.62 1.10 -17.24
CA GLU A 37 -1.50 1.16 -18.20
C GLU A 37 -0.92 -0.22 -18.48
N PHE A 38 -0.73 -1.05 -17.46
CA PHE A 38 -0.21 -2.39 -17.64
C PHE A 38 -1.24 -3.33 -18.29
N ARG A 39 -2.54 -3.17 -18.00
CA ARG A 39 -3.59 -3.88 -18.74
C ARG A 39 -3.58 -3.52 -20.22
N LYS A 40 -3.39 -2.24 -20.56
CA LYS A 40 -3.21 -1.79 -21.96
C LYS A 40 -1.96 -2.40 -22.60
N ALA A 41 -0.89 -2.58 -21.82
CA ALA A 41 0.34 -3.25 -22.26
C ALA A 41 0.23 -4.80 -22.34
N GLY A 42 -0.94 -5.38 -22.04
CA GLY A 42 -1.23 -6.81 -22.20
C GLY A 42 -0.98 -7.66 -20.95
N TYR A 43 -0.69 -7.05 -19.80
CA TYR A 43 -0.54 -7.76 -18.54
C TYR A 43 -1.92 -8.13 -17.97
N LYS A 44 -2.02 -9.33 -17.38
CA LYS A 44 -3.23 -9.83 -16.70
C LYS A 44 -3.03 -9.77 -15.19
N PHE A 45 -3.71 -8.84 -14.54
CA PHE A 45 -3.78 -8.78 -13.08
C PHE A 45 -4.96 -9.60 -12.57
N ALA A 46 -4.83 -10.13 -11.36
CA ALA A 46 -5.96 -10.74 -10.66
C ALA A 46 -7.03 -9.67 -10.41
N GLU A 47 -8.30 -10.03 -10.57
CA GLU A 47 -9.40 -9.14 -10.17
C GLU A 47 -9.28 -8.87 -8.68
N LEU A 48 -9.17 -7.58 -8.30
CA LEU A 48 -9.18 -7.22 -6.90
C LEU A 48 -10.50 -7.69 -6.29
N PRO A 49 -10.49 -8.45 -5.18
CA PRO A 49 -11.71 -8.71 -4.44
C PRO A 49 -12.34 -7.36 -4.05
N PRO A 50 -13.68 -7.22 -4.10
CA PRO A 50 -14.35 -5.96 -3.76
C PRO A 50 -13.89 -5.51 -2.38
N GLU A 51 -13.44 -4.25 -2.28
CA GLU A 51 -12.85 -3.67 -1.08
C GLU A 51 -13.69 -4.02 0.16
N LYS A 52 -13.18 -4.93 0.98
CA LYS A 52 -13.55 -4.91 2.39
C LYS A 52 -12.80 -3.73 2.98
N SER A 53 -13.55 -2.66 3.23
CA SER A 53 -13.14 -1.52 4.03
C SER A 53 -12.81 -1.98 5.46
N GLU A 54 -11.72 -2.71 5.65
CA GLU A 54 -11.13 -2.91 6.96
C GLU A 54 -9.99 -1.91 7.11
N THR A 55 -10.39 -0.71 7.54
CA THR A 55 -9.48 0.19 8.24
C THR A 55 -8.81 -0.63 9.36
N PRO A 56 -7.48 -0.73 9.42
CA PRO A 56 -6.85 -1.19 10.63
C PRO A 56 -7.14 -0.12 11.68
N LYS A 57 -8.08 -0.39 12.59
CA LYS A 57 -8.25 0.39 13.82
C LYS A 57 -6.88 0.49 14.46
N ARG A 58 -6.30 1.70 14.48
CA ARG A 58 -5.25 2.05 15.43
C ARG A 58 -5.78 1.68 16.80
N SER A 59 -5.24 0.62 17.37
CA SER A 59 -5.48 0.27 18.74
C SER A 59 -4.59 1.21 19.54
N ASP A 60 -5.15 2.33 19.98
CA ASP A 60 -4.63 3.07 21.13
C ASP A 60 -4.36 2.04 22.23
N LYS A 61 -3.09 1.84 22.58
CA LYS A 61 -2.72 1.16 23.81
C LYS A 61 -1.88 2.12 24.62
N GLU A 62 -2.63 2.96 25.32
CA GLU A 62 -2.37 3.54 26.64
C GLU A 62 -1.22 2.81 27.37
N ALA A 63 -0.11 3.52 27.56
CA ALA A 63 0.91 3.17 28.54
C ALA A 63 0.77 4.17 29.69
N ALA A 64 0.06 3.75 30.73
CA ALA A 64 0.17 4.32 32.07
C ALA A 64 1.15 3.44 32.85
N ASP A 65 2.28 4.03 33.26
CA ASP A 65 2.92 3.82 34.57
C ASP A 65 3.75 5.06 34.90
#